data_AF-A0A833G0A8-F1
#
_entry.id   AF-A0A833G0A8-F1
#
_cell.length_a   1.000
_cell.length_b   1.000
_cell.length_c   1.000
_cell.angle_alpha   90.00
_cell.angle_beta   90.00
_cell.angle_gamma   90.00
#
_symmetry.space_group_name_H-M   'P 1'
#
loop_
_entity.id
_entity.type
_entity.pdbx_description
1 polymer ?
#
loop_
_entity_poly.entity_id
_entity_poly.type
_entity_poly.pdbx_seq_one_letter_code
_entity_poly.pdbx_strand_id
1 'polypeptide(L)'
;MRDAPDKLVREVEGLGRTLDQAKSSIGRVIFGQHEVIEQTLITIMSGGHVLLIGVPGLAKTKLVETLGVVFGMDEARIQCTPDLMPADIIGSEVLEEAESGRRSFRFIRGPVFCQLLMADEINRASPRT
;
A
#
# COMPACT_ATOMS: atom_id res chain seq x y z
N MET A 1 -21.23 -8.84 -32.55
CA MET A 1 -21.93 -8.35 -31.33
C MET A 1 -22.19 -9.45 -30.30
N ARG A 2 -22.17 -10.76 -30.66
CA ARG A 2 -22.27 -11.88 -29.71
C ARG A 2 -20.98 -12.22 -28.95
N ASP A 3 -19.82 -11.72 -29.36
CA ASP A 3 -18.52 -12.08 -28.75
C ASP A 3 -18.16 -11.28 -27.48
N ALA A 4 -18.81 -10.14 -27.24
CA ALA A 4 -18.46 -9.28 -26.10
C ALA A 4 -18.82 -9.88 -24.72
N PRO A 5 -19.99 -10.53 -24.54
CA PRO A 5 -20.33 -11.20 -23.28
C PRO A 5 -19.40 -12.38 -22.99
N ASP A 6 -19.14 -13.22 -23.99
CA ASP A 6 -18.29 -14.42 -23.84
C ASP A 6 -16.84 -14.04 -23.51
N LYS A 7 -16.34 -12.94 -24.08
CA LYS A 7 -15.03 -12.39 -23.74
C LYS A 7 -14.96 -11.92 -22.29
N LEU A 8 -15.96 -11.15 -21.83
CA LEU A 8 -16.01 -10.63 -20.47
C LEU A 8 -16.06 -11.76 -19.44
N VAL A 9 -16.87 -12.80 -19.69
CA VAL A 9 -16.95 -13.98 -18.81
C VAL A 9 -15.58 -14.64 -18.65
N ARG A 10 -14.85 -14.84 -19.77
CA ARG A 10 -13.50 -15.43 -19.73
C ARG A 10 -12.49 -14.57 -18.98
N GLU A 11 -12.57 -13.24 -19.12
CA GLU A 11 -11.71 -12.30 -18.40
C GLU A 11 -11.98 -12.35 -16.89
N VAL A 12 -13.25 -12.37 -16.48
CA VAL A 12 -13.64 -12.50 -15.07
C VAL A 12 -13.20 -13.85 -14.47
N GLU A 13 -13.38 -14.96 -15.19
CA GLU A 13 -12.88 -16.26 -14.76
C GLU A 13 -11.35 -16.29 -14.65
N GLY A 14 -10.65 -15.64 -15.59
CA GLY A 14 -9.20 -15.47 -15.56
C GLY A 14 -8.75 -14.72 -14.32
N LEU A 15 -9.38 -13.59 -14.03
CA LEU A 15 -9.12 -12.80 -12.83
C LEU A 15 -9.36 -13.60 -11.55
N GLY A 16 -10.46 -14.35 -11.48
CA GLY A 16 -10.77 -15.22 -10.34
C GLY A 16 -9.64 -16.21 -10.04
N ARG A 17 -9.12 -16.89 -11.07
CA ARG A 17 -7.98 -17.81 -10.93
C ARG A 17 -6.71 -17.12 -10.43
N THR A 18 -6.40 -15.92 -10.93
CA THR A 18 -5.25 -15.14 -10.48
C THR A 18 -5.40 -14.72 -9.01
N LEU A 19 -6.60 -14.32 -8.60
CA LEU A 19 -6.88 -13.96 -7.21
C LEU A 19 -6.77 -15.14 -6.26
N ASP A 20 -7.23 -16.33 -6.67
CA ASP A 20 -7.07 -17.54 -5.86
C ASP A 20 -5.60 -17.92 -5.66
N GLN A 21 -4.78 -17.74 -6.70
CA GLN A 21 -3.33 -17.93 -6.61
C GLN A 21 -2.67 -16.91 -5.67
N ALA A 22 -3.09 -15.65 -5.73
CA ALA A 22 -2.62 -14.60 -4.82
C ALA A 22 -3.01 -14.91 -3.36
N LYS A 23 -4.29 -15.24 -3.11
CA LYS A 23 -4.80 -15.65 -1.78
C LYS A 23 -4.02 -16.84 -1.22
N SER A 24 -3.78 -17.86 -2.05
CA SER A 24 -2.98 -19.04 -1.66
C SER A 24 -1.55 -18.66 -1.29
N SER A 25 -0.91 -17.79 -2.06
CA SER A 25 0.47 -17.35 -1.80
C SER A 25 0.56 -16.53 -0.50
N ILE A 26 -0.40 -15.63 -0.25
CA ILE A 26 -0.48 -14.87 1.01
C ILE A 26 -0.71 -15.80 2.20
N GLY A 27 -1.60 -16.80 2.05
CA GLY A 27 -1.93 -17.78 3.08
C GLY A 27 -0.77 -18.70 3.49
N ARG A 28 0.33 -18.75 2.71
CA ARG A 28 1.56 -19.46 3.11
C ARG A 28 2.37 -18.71 4.17
N VAL A 29 2.17 -17.40 4.28
CA VAL A 29 2.89 -16.52 5.22
C VAL A 29 1.96 -16.08 6.35
N ILE A 30 0.70 -15.81 6.03
CA ILE A 30 -0.30 -15.29 6.97
C ILE A 30 -1.27 -16.40 7.35
N PHE A 31 -1.09 -16.96 8.55
CA PHE A 31 -1.87 -18.09 9.04
C PHE A 31 -3.14 -17.65 9.78
N GLY A 32 -4.27 -18.32 9.50
CA GLY A 32 -5.52 -18.17 10.27
C GLY A 32 -6.29 -16.85 10.07
N GLN A 33 -5.85 -15.97 9.17
CA GLN A 33 -6.44 -14.64 8.93
C GLN A 33 -7.15 -14.54 7.57
N HIS A 34 -7.89 -15.58 7.18
CA HIS A 34 -8.50 -15.67 5.84
C HIS A 34 -9.43 -14.50 5.52
N GLU A 35 -10.29 -14.11 6.46
CA GLU A 35 -11.22 -12.99 6.29
C GLU A 35 -10.49 -11.66 6.14
N VAL A 36 -9.44 -11.42 6.94
CA VAL A 36 -8.62 -10.20 6.84
C VAL A 36 -7.94 -10.10 5.47
N ILE A 37 -7.39 -11.22 4.97
CA ILE A 37 -6.78 -11.29 3.64
C ILE A 37 -7.83 -10.94 2.58
N GLU A 38 -9.00 -11.56 2.64
CA GLU A 38 -10.08 -11.33 1.68
C GLU A 38 -10.57 -9.88 1.67
N GLN A 39 -10.89 -9.32 2.83
CA GLN A 39 -11.33 -7.93 2.95
C GLN A 39 -10.26 -6.94 2.49
N THR A 40 -8.98 -7.21 2.78
CA THR A 40 -7.87 -6.37 2.33
C THR A 40 -7.75 -6.38 0.81
N LEU A 41 -7.86 -7.56 0.18
CA LEU A 41 -7.84 -7.69 -1.28
C LEU A 41 -9.01 -6.95 -1.93
N ILE A 42 -10.23 -7.15 -1.42
CA ILE A 42 -11.43 -6.44 -1.91
C ILE A 42 -11.22 -4.92 -1.82
N THR A 43 -10.68 -4.44 -0.70
CA THR A 43 -10.43 -3.02 -0.47
C THR A 43 -9.44 -2.45 -1.48
N ILE A 44 -8.28 -3.10 -1.66
CA ILE A 44 -7.24 -2.65 -2.60
C ILE A 44 -7.77 -2.65 -4.04
N MET A 45 -8.45 -3.73 -4.45
CA MET A 45 -9.01 -3.85 -5.81
C MET A 45 -10.12 -2.83 -6.09
N SER A 46 -10.81 -2.38 -5.04
CA SER A 46 -11.83 -1.32 -5.14
C SER A 46 -11.24 0.09 -5.09
N GLY A 47 -9.91 0.23 -4.96
CA GLY A 47 -9.25 1.52 -4.79
C GLY A 47 -9.46 2.17 -3.42
N GLY A 48 -9.85 1.39 -2.42
CA GLY A 48 -10.09 1.85 -1.05
C GLY A 48 -8.85 1.78 -0.14
N HIS A 49 -9.04 2.19 1.11
CA HIS A 49 -8.03 2.11 2.16
C HIS A 49 -8.50 1.22 3.30
N VAL A 50 -7.59 0.42 3.86
CA VAL A 50 -7.89 -0.53 4.94
C VAL A 50 -7.34 -0.03 6.28
N LEU A 51 -8.14 -0.15 7.34
CA LEU A 51 -7.70 0.07 8.72
C LEU A 51 -7.58 -1.28 9.42
N LEU A 52 -6.34 -1.73 9.66
CA LEU A 52 -6.07 -3.00 10.33
C LEU A 52 -5.99 -2.80 11.85
N ILE A 53 -7.06 -3.17 12.56
CA ILE A 53 -7.12 -3.11 14.03
C ILE A 53 -6.84 -4.49 14.61
N GLY A 54 -5.95 -4.55 15.60
CA GLY A 54 -5.67 -5.78 16.33
C GLY A 54 -4.51 -5.61 17.28
N VAL A 55 -4.32 -6.57 18.18
CA VAL A 55 -3.21 -6.56 19.14
C VAL A 55 -1.83 -6.65 18.43
N PRO A 56 -0.75 -6.22 19.10
CA PRO A 56 0.60 -6.43 18.60
C PRO A 56 0.87 -7.91 18.29
N GLY A 57 1.67 -8.18 17.25
CA GLY A 57 2.06 -9.55 16.89
C GLY A 57 1.11 -10.29 15.93
N LEU A 58 -0.03 -9.72 15.54
CA LEU A 58 -0.97 -10.34 14.58
C LEU A 58 -0.56 -10.21 13.10
N ALA A 59 0.74 -10.17 12.81
CA ALA A 59 1.28 -10.15 11.45
C ALA A 59 0.73 -9.03 10.54
N LYS A 60 0.23 -7.90 11.08
CA LYS A 60 -0.29 -6.77 10.29
C LYS A 60 0.74 -6.21 9.32
N THR A 61 1.95 -5.96 9.82
CA THR A 61 3.10 -5.53 9.00
C THR A 61 3.46 -6.58 7.96
N LYS A 62 3.50 -7.85 8.37
CA LYS A 62 3.82 -8.96 7.48
C LYS A 62 2.79 -9.12 6.36
N LEU A 63 1.50 -8.88 6.64
CA LEU A 63 0.45 -8.93 5.64
C LEU A 63 0.70 -7.89 4.54
N VAL A 64 1.01 -6.64 4.90
CA VAL A 64 1.25 -5.57 3.91
C VAL A 64 2.49 -5.87 3.08
N GLU A 65 3.62 -6.27 3.70
CA GLU A 65 4.83 -6.70 2.98
C GLU A 65 4.55 -7.88 2.03
N THR A 66 3.76 -8.85 2.49
CA THR A 66 3.42 -10.03 1.68
C THR A 66 2.57 -9.63 0.49
N LEU A 67 1.64 -8.68 0.66
CA LEU A 67 0.85 -8.13 -0.43
C LEU A 67 1.75 -7.41 -1.45
N GLY A 68 2.66 -6.54 -1.01
CA GLY A 68 3.58 -5.85 -1.91
C GLY A 68 4.41 -6.83 -2.75
N VAL A 69 4.93 -7.89 -2.13
CA VAL A 69 5.68 -8.94 -2.83
C VAL A 69 4.81 -9.74 -3.79
N VAL A 70 3.62 -10.19 -3.37
CA VAL A 70 2.75 -11.05 -4.20
C VAL A 70 2.20 -10.29 -5.40
N PHE A 71 1.92 -9.00 -5.25
CA PHE A 71 1.40 -8.15 -6.33
C PHE A 71 2.49 -7.39 -7.11
N GLY A 72 3.75 -7.44 -6.67
CA GLY A 72 4.84 -6.70 -7.27
C GLY A 72 4.64 -5.18 -7.20
N MET A 73 4.10 -4.69 -6.09
CA MET A 73 3.80 -3.27 -5.89
C MET A 73 5.00 -2.54 -5.29
N ASP A 74 5.22 -1.29 -5.74
CA ASP A 74 6.07 -0.35 -5.02
C ASP A 74 5.43 -0.04 -3.66
N GLU A 75 6.06 -0.53 -2.59
CA GLU A 75 5.57 -0.38 -1.23
C GLU A 75 6.42 0.60 -0.42
N ALA A 76 5.79 1.29 0.53
CA ALA A 76 6.47 2.15 1.47
C ALA A 76 5.84 1.99 2.87
N ARG A 77 6.62 2.32 3.90
CA ARG A 77 6.17 2.27 5.29
C ARG A 77 6.48 3.59 5.98
N ILE A 78 5.49 4.11 6.70
CA ILE A 78 5.65 5.19 7.68
C ILE A 78 5.30 4.69 9.07
N GLN A 79 6.07 5.14 10.05
CA GLN A 79 5.77 4.93 11.46
C GLN A 79 5.12 6.21 11.99
N CYS A 80 3.88 6.15 12.43
CA CYS A 80 3.24 7.31 13.02
C CYS A 80 3.79 7.58 14.41
N THR A 81 4.23 8.82 14.61
CA THR A 81 4.69 9.38 15.87
C THR A 81 3.98 10.70 16.13
N PRO A 82 3.95 11.19 17.40
CA PRO A 82 3.32 12.48 17.71
C PRO A 82 3.93 13.68 16.96
N ASP A 83 5.18 13.52 16.52
CA ASP A 83 5.98 14.53 15.84
C ASP A 83 6.00 14.37 14.32
N LEU A 84 5.33 13.35 13.77
CA LEU A 84 5.25 13.14 12.33
C LEU A 84 4.66 14.38 11.64
N MET A 85 5.41 14.96 10.71
CA MET A 85 5.02 16.15 9.97
C MET A 85 4.43 15.78 8.61
N PRO A 86 3.51 16.59 8.05
CA PRO A 86 3.00 16.37 6.69
C PRO A 86 4.12 16.27 5.64
N ALA A 87 5.22 17.03 5.81
CA ALA A 87 6.39 16.97 4.95
C ALA A 87 7.11 15.62 4.98
N ASP A 88 7.02 14.86 6.07
CA ASP A 88 7.61 13.50 6.16
C ASP A 88 6.81 12.47 5.35
N ILE A 89 5.54 12.78 5.03
CA ILE A 89 4.63 11.91 4.27
C ILE A 89 4.62 12.31 2.79
N ILE A 90 4.42 13.61 2.53
CA ILE A 90 4.29 14.16 1.18
C ILE A 90 5.67 14.41 0.56
N GLY A 91 6.63 14.88 1.34
CA GLY A 91 7.93 15.34 0.84
C GLY A 91 8.16 16.83 1.08
N SER A 92 9.32 17.32 0.67
CA SER A 92 9.75 18.71 0.91
C SER A 92 10.57 19.26 -0.26
N GLU A 93 10.60 20.59 -0.38
CA GLU A 93 11.51 21.28 -1.28
C GLU A 93 12.86 21.52 -0.60
N VAL A 94 13.95 21.13 -1.26
CA VAL A 94 15.31 21.40 -0.82
C VAL A 94 15.97 22.41 -1.76
N LEU A 95 16.75 23.31 -1.18
CA LEU A 95 17.59 24.23 -1.95
C LEU A 95 18.88 23.52 -2.33
N GLU A 96 19.07 23.24 -3.62
CA GLU A 96 20.33 22.75 -4.17
C GLU A 96 21.15 23.94 -4.70
N GLU A 97 22.45 23.95 -4.39
CA GLU A 97 23.41 24.91 -4.93
C GLU A 97 24.36 24.15 -5.88
N ALA A 98 24.33 24.50 -7.17
CA ALA A 98 25.23 23.92 -8.16
C ALA A 98 26.66 24.46 -7.94
N GLU A 99 27.67 23.75 -8.45
CA GLU A 99 29.08 24.21 -8.40
C GLU A 99 29.29 25.60 -9.03
N SER A 100 28.38 26.03 -9.90
CA SER A 100 28.34 27.36 -10.51
C SER A 100 27.80 28.49 -9.61
N GLY A 101 27.38 28.17 -8.37
CA GLY A 101 26.75 29.11 -7.43
C GLY A 101 25.27 29.40 -7.70
N ARG A 102 24.66 28.78 -8.73
CA ARG A 102 23.22 28.89 -8.96
C ARG A 102 22.44 28.05 -7.96
N ARG A 103 21.44 28.68 -7.33
CA ARG A 103 20.52 28.05 -6.39
C ARG A 103 19.21 27.67 -7.09
N SER A 104 18.71 26.47 -6.84
CA SER A 104 17.42 25.98 -7.34
C SER A 104 16.70 25.15 -6.28
N PHE A 105 15.37 25.23 -6.26
CA PHE A 105 14.56 24.35 -5.44
C PHE A 105 14.29 23.02 -6.16
N ARG A 106 14.46 21.91 -5.46
CA ARG A 106 14.14 20.57 -5.92
C ARG A 106 13.17 19.91 -4.95
N PHE A 107 12.07 19.37 -5.46
CA PHE A 107 11.14 18.58 -4.64
C PHE A 107 11.66 17.16 -4.44
N ILE A 108 11.75 16.73 -3.19
CA ILE A 108 12.01 15.34 -2.79
C ILE A 108 10.68 14.72 -2.41
N ARG A 109 10.29 13.68 -3.15
CA ARG A 109 9.04 12.92 -2.92
C ARG A 109 9.11 12.17 -1.59
N GLY A 110 8.07 12.30 -0.78
CA GLY A 110 7.86 11.50 0.41
C GLY A 110 7.31 10.09 0.11
N PRO A 111 7.17 9.26 1.15
CA PRO A 111 6.79 7.85 1.03
C PRO A 111 5.36 7.62 0.51
N VAL A 112 4.49 8.63 0.51
CA VAL A 112 3.12 8.48 -0.04
C VAL A 112 3.09 8.23 -1.54
N PHE A 113 4.17 8.53 -2.26
CA PHE A 113 4.30 8.29 -3.69
C PHE A 113 4.69 6.83 -4.01
N CYS A 114 3.84 5.90 -3.59
CA CYS A 114 3.98 4.46 -3.85
C CYS A 114 2.61 3.84 -4.21
N GLN A 115 2.59 2.56 -4.55
CA GLN A 115 1.35 1.83 -4.85
C GLN A 115 0.70 1.25 -3.58
N LEU A 116 1.50 0.95 -2.55
CA LEU A 116 1.03 0.42 -1.28
C LEU A 116 1.76 1.09 -0.10
N LEU A 117 1.04 1.93 0.66
CA LEU A 117 1.59 2.61 1.84
C LEU A 117 1.08 1.97 3.14
N MET A 118 1.99 1.51 3.99
CA MET A 118 1.68 1.14 5.36
C MET A 118 1.90 2.32 6.31
N ALA A 119 0.84 2.77 6.99
CA ALA A 119 0.95 3.71 8.11
C ALA A 119 0.78 2.97 9.45
N ASP A 120 1.90 2.66 10.09
CA ASP A 120 1.91 1.90 11.34
C ASP A 120 1.64 2.79 12.55
N GLU A 121 0.92 2.26 13.54
CA GLU A 121 0.52 2.98 14.77
C GLU A 121 -0.15 4.35 14.52
N ILE A 122 -1.03 4.44 13.51
CA ILE A 122 -1.75 5.67 13.10
C ILE A 122 -2.35 6.45 14.28
N ASN A 123 -2.77 5.76 15.33
CA ASN A 123 -3.31 6.34 16.56
C ASN A 123 -2.31 7.18 17.37
N ARG A 124 -1.01 7.14 17.05
CA ARG A 124 0.03 7.99 17.66
C ARG A 124 0.23 9.32 16.93
N ALA A 125 -0.32 9.48 15.73
CA ALA A 125 -0.23 10.73 14.99
C ALA A 125 -1.09 11.81 15.66
N SER A 126 -0.52 13.00 15.85
CA SER A 126 -1.29 14.17 16.28
C SER A 126 -1.99 14.81 15.08
N PRO A 127 -3.22 15.34 15.23
CA PRO A 127 -3.85 16.11 14.16
C PRO A 127 -2.98 17.32 13.80
N ARG A 128 -2.61 17.42 12.52
CA ARG A 128 -1.89 18.57 11.96
C ARG A 128 -2.56 18.95 10.63
N THR A 129 -2.72 20.25 10.42
CA THR A 129 -3.27 20.87 9.20
C THR A 129 -2.17 21.49 8.37
#